data_AF-E6QF63-F1
#
_entry.id   AF-E6QF63-F1
#
_cell.length_a   1.000
_cell.length_b   1.000
_cell.length_c   1.000
_cell.angle_alpha   90.00
_cell.angle_beta   90.00
_cell.angle_gamma   90.00
#
_symmetry.space_group_name_H-M   'P 1'
#
loop_
_entity.id
_entity.type
_entity.pdbx_description
1 polymer ?
#
loop_
_entity_poly.entity_id
_entity_poly.type
_entity_poly.pdbx_seq_one_letter_code
_entity_poly.pdbx_strand_id
1 'polypeptide(L)'
;MVAFKMGWGLTVVLESFIDSNGIASQIVQKDDSLAPLCTAFSLDQGFDELCIKVIQSVPLFMALRDLIAAISLPNVAPVDCARAMDRLKHLVASPGMTDKKAWLQLRQALQIDEDYLKYITDYSANPRHGKPGHIPGTVTTEITRRAWIIMNRYFEYLKRGNVVLDPSEFPLLTSL
;
A
#
# COMPACT_ATOMS: atom_id res chain seq x y z
N MET A 1 19.57 17.67 7.66
CA MET A 1 20.94 18.05 7.25
C MET A 1 22.01 17.34 8.09
N VAL A 2 21.91 17.30 9.43
CA VAL A 2 22.88 16.60 10.28
C VAL A 2 22.95 15.10 9.97
N ALA A 3 21.82 14.38 9.97
CA ALA A 3 21.79 12.95 9.63
C ALA A 3 22.40 12.65 8.24
N PHE A 4 22.09 13.49 7.25
CA PHE A 4 22.68 13.39 5.91
C PHE A 4 24.21 13.58 5.94
N LYS A 5 24.72 14.58 6.67
CA LYS A 5 26.16 14.81 6.84
C LYS A 5 26.88 13.65 7.52
N MET A 6 26.20 12.97 8.45
CA MET A 6 26.76 11.87 9.23
C MET A 6 26.53 10.49 8.62
N GLY A 7 25.73 10.37 7.55
CA GLY A 7 25.34 9.08 6.96
C GLY A 7 24.43 8.25 7.87
N TRP A 8 23.65 8.89 8.74
CA TRP A 8 22.78 8.20 9.69
C TRP A 8 21.39 7.94 9.10
N GLY A 9 20.90 6.71 9.27
CA GLY A 9 19.49 6.39 9.11
C GLY A 9 18.72 6.92 10.31
N LEU A 10 18.03 8.05 10.14
CA LEU A 10 17.25 8.70 11.20
C LEU A 10 15.77 8.74 10.80
N THR A 11 14.89 8.43 11.74
CA THR A 11 13.44 8.65 11.63
C THR A 11 13.06 9.76 12.61
N VAL A 12 12.33 10.77 12.13
CA VAL A 12 11.74 11.81 12.98
C VAL A 12 10.26 11.48 13.15
N VAL A 13 9.82 11.40 14.40
CA VAL A 13 8.41 11.20 14.75
C VAL A 13 7.94 12.48 15.44
N LEU A 14 6.93 13.12 14.88
CA LEU A 14 6.24 14.24 15.52
C LEU A 14 5.05 13.66 16.29
N GLU A 15 5.04 13.83 17.60
CA GLU A 15 4.00 13.28 18.49
C GLU A 15 2.91 14.30 18.79
N SER A 16 3.23 15.59 18.81
CA SER A 16 2.26 16.64 19.12
C SER A 16 2.58 17.95 18.39
N PHE A 17 1.55 18.78 18.22
CA PHE A 17 1.65 20.13 17.69
C PHE A 17 0.92 21.09 18.62
N ILE A 18 1.52 22.26 18.85
CA ILE A 18 0.90 23.36 19.59
C ILE A 18 0.51 24.42 18.57
N ASP A 19 -0.78 24.73 18.49
CA ASP A 19 -1.29 25.72 17.54
C ASP A 19 -0.99 27.17 17.98
N SER A 20 -1.38 28.15 17.15
CA SER A 20 -1.19 29.57 17.45
C SER A 20 -1.92 30.06 18.71
N ASN A 21 -2.85 29.27 19.24
CA ASN A 21 -3.62 29.56 20.45
C ASN A 21 -3.04 28.86 21.69
N GLY A 22 -1.94 28.11 21.55
CA GLY A 22 -1.34 27.34 22.63
C GLY A 22 -2.01 25.99 22.89
N ILE A 23 -2.91 25.53 22.01
CA ILE A 23 -3.61 24.26 22.17
C ILE A 23 -2.72 23.13 21.64
N ALA A 24 -2.36 22.20 22.53
CA ALA A 24 -1.65 20.99 22.16
C ALA A 24 -2.60 19.94 21.56
N SER A 25 -2.29 19.48 20.35
CA SER A 25 -2.98 18.39 19.66
C SER A 25 -2.01 17.23 19.43
N GLN A 26 -2.47 15.99 19.62
CA GLN A 26 -1.69 14.79 19.34
C GLN A 26 -1.63 14.56 17.82
N ILE A 27 -0.43 14.31 17.29
CA ILE A 27 -0.20 13.87 15.92
C ILE A 27 -0.16 12.35 15.95
N VAL A 28 -1.28 11.72 15.64
CA VAL A 28 -1.37 10.27 15.66
C VAL A 28 -1.03 9.71 14.28
N GLN A 29 0.04 8.89 14.21
CA GLN A 29 0.41 8.16 12.99
C GLN A 29 -0.41 6.87 12.84
N LYS A 30 -1.74 6.99 12.91
CA LYS A 30 -2.66 5.86 12.71
C LYS A 30 -3.80 6.30 11.83
N ASP A 31 -4.27 5.39 11.00
CA ASP A 31 -5.53 5.49 10.28
C ASP A 31 -6.41 4.33 10.73
N ASP A 32 -7.32 4.62 11.66
CA ASP A 32 -8.22 3.61 12.25
C ASP A 32 -9.15 2.98 11.19
N SER A 33 -9.31 3.61 10.01
CA SER A 33 -10.12 3.07 8.92
C SER A 33 -9.44 1.90 8.18
N LEU A 34 -8.12 1.73 8.32
CA LEU A 34 -7.37 0.71 7.56
C LEU A 34 -7.40 -0.67 8.22
N ALA A 35 -7.38 -0.74 9.56
CA ALA A 35 -7.36 -2.02 10.28
C ALA A 35 -8.56 -2.92 9.93
N PRO A 36 -9.82 -2.42 9.88
CA PRO A 36 -10.97 -3.22 9.48
C PRO A 36 -10.93 -3.74 8.03
N LEU A 37 -10.09 -3.15 7.16
CA LEU A 37 -9.93 -3.59 5.77
C LEU A 37 -9.03 -4.82 5.64
N CYS A 38 -8.26 -5.14 6.68
CA CYS A 38 -7.42 -6.34 6.72
C CYS A 38 -8.21 -7.49 7.34
N THR A 39 -8.72 -8.36 6.47
CA THR A 39 -9.53 -9.53 6.83
C THR A 39 -8.79 -10.85 6.61
N ALA A 40 -7.65 -10.82 5.92
CA ALA A 40 -6.89 -12.01 5.57
C ALA A 40 -6.34 -12.77 6.78
N PHE A 41 -6.16 -12.10 7.91
CA PHE A 41 -5.71 -12.69 9.17
C PHE A 41 -6.18 -11.83 10.34
N SER A 42 -6.14 -12.39 11.54
CA SER A 42 -6.14 -11.65 12.80
C SER A 42 -4.82 -11.91 13.53
N LEU A 43 -4.53 -11.14 14.58
CA LEU A 43 -3.33 -11.38 15.38
C LEU A 43 -3.32 -12.77 16.02
N ASP A 44 -4.50 -13.32 16.30
CA ASP A 44 -4.65 -14.65 16.93
C ASP A 44 -4.82 -15.78 15.90
N GLN A 45 -5.10 -15.47 14.64
CA GLN A 45 -5.41 -16.46 13.61
C GLN A 45 -4.78 -16.11 12.25
N GLY A 46 -3.92 -17.00 11.76
CA GLY A 46 -3.31 -16.89 10.42
C GLY A 46 -2.15 -15.91 10.30
N PHE A 47 -1.86 -15.12 11.35
CA PHE A 47 -0.73 -14.17 11.37
C PHE A 47 0.61 -14.87 11.13
N ASP A 48 0.94 -15.90 11.90
CA ASP A 48 2.26 -16.56 11.82
C ASP A 48 2.56 -17.12 10.43
N GLU A 49 1.57 -17.79 9.81
CA GLU A 49 1.74 -18.37 8.47
C GLU A 49 1.99 -17.29 7.42
N LEU A 50 1.22 -16.19 7.47
CA LEU A 50 1.38 -15.09 6.53
C LEU A 50 2.69 -14.33 6.78
N CYS A 51 3.05 -14.12 8.05
CA CYS A 51 4.28 -13.46 8.46
C CYS A 51 5.51 -14.18 7.90
N ILE A 52 5.53 -15.52 7.97
CA ILE A 52 6.60 -16.34 7.38
C ILE A 52 6.70 -16.09 5.86
N LYS A 53 5.56 -16.10 5.13
CA LYS A 53 5.56 -15.83 3.68
C LYS A 53 6.07 -14.43 3.36
N VAL A 54 5.72 -13.41 4.15
CA VAL A 54 6.20 -12.03 3.99
C VAL A 54 7.71 -11.96 4.21
N ILE A 55 8.23 -12.52 5.30
CA ILE A 55 9.66 -12.48 5.64
C ILE A 55 10.52 -13.21 4.59
N GLN A 56 10.01 -14.32 4.05
CA GLN A 56 10.70 -15.11 3.01
C GLN A 56 10.70 -14.44 1.63
N SER A 57 9.85 -13.44 1.40
CA SER A 57 9.72 -12.76 0.12
C SER A 57 10.10 -11.29 0.26
N VAL A 58 11.36 -10.97 -0.06
CA VAL A 58 11.87 -9.58 -0.09
C VAL A 58 10.94 -8.61 -0.85
N PRO A 59 10.47 -8.90 -2.08
CA PRO A 59 9.53 -8.00 -2.77
C PRO A 59 8.21 -7.79 -2.03
N LEU A 60 7.67 -8.82 -1.35
CA LEU A 60 6.44 -8.70 -0.56
C LEU A 60 6.65 -7.91 0.73
N PHE A 61 7.75 -8.19 1.45
CA PHE A 61 8.17 -7.40 2.61
C PHE A 61 8.30 -5.92 2.25
N MET A 62 8.94 -5.61 1.12
CA MET A 62 9.10 -4.23 0.66
C MET A 62 7.76 -3.59 0.28
N ALA A 63 6.83 -4.33 -0.33
CA ALA A 63 5.50 -3.83 -0.62
C ALA A 63 4.74 -3.48 0.67
N LEU A 64 4.82 -4.33 1.71
CA LEU A 64 4.21 -4.08 3.01
C LEU A 64 4.84 -2.85 3.69
N ARG A 65 6.18 -2.75 3.68
CA ARG A 65 6.91 -1.59 4.20
C ARG A 65 6.46 -0.30 3.52
N ASP A 66 6.33 -0.31 2.19
CA ASP A 66 5.92 0.86 1.41
C ASP A 66 4.51 1.32 1.84
N LEU A 67 3.55 0.40 2.02
CA LEU A 67 2.21 0.75 2.50
C LEU A 67 2.20 1.28 3.93
N ILE A 68 2.98 0.69 4.84
CA ILE A 68 3.09 1.19 6.23
C ILE A 68 3.70 2.60 6.26
N ALA A 69 4.72 2.85 5.44
CA ALA A 69 5.34 4.17 5.33
C ALA A 69 4.38 5.24 4.80
N ALA A 70 3.44 4.87 3.92
CA ALA A 70 2.42 5.77 3.39
C ALA A 70 1.51 6.36 4.48
N ILE A 71 1.30 5.65 5.60
CA ILE A 71 0.55 6.15 6.77
C ILE A 71 1.35 7.24 7.49
N SER A 72 2.65 7.00 7.72
CA SER A 72 3.51 7.92 8.47
C SER A 72 3.87 9.18 7.68
N LEU A 73 3.88 9.10 6.34
CA LEU A 73 4.30 10.20 5.45
C LEU A 73 3.30 10.41 4.30
N PRO A 74 2.15 11.08 4.55
CA PRO A 74 1.08 11.23 3.56
C PRO A 74 1.53 11.84 2.22
N ASN A 75 2.51 12.74 2.25
CA ASN A 75 3.04 13.41 1.05
C ASN A 75 3.76 12.45 0.08
N VAL A 76 4.23 11.29 0.55
CA VAL A 76 4.85 10.26 -0.30
C VAL A 76 3.94 9.05 -0.53
N ALA A 77 2.77 9.02 0.13
CA ALA A 77 1.80 7.93 0.02
C ALA A 77 1.45 7.55 -1.43
N PRO A 78 1.24 8.50 -2.38
CA PRO A 78 0.97 8.13 -3.78
C PRO A 78 2.09 7.31 -4.43
N VAL A 79 3.35 7.66 -4.14
CA VAL A 79 4.52 6.96 -4.70
C VAL A 79 4.72 5.62 -4.01
N ASP A 80 4.62 5.57 -2.70
CA ASP A 80 4.77 4.35 -1.92
C ASP A 80 3.67 3.32 -2.26
N CYS A 81 2.41 3.75 -2.33
CA CYS A 81 1.29 2.89 -2.70
C CYS A 81 1.44 2.35 -4.13
N ALA A 82 1.78 3.21 -5.11
CA ALA A 82 1.98 2.76 -6.48
C ALA A 82 3.16 1.78 -6.61
N ARG A 83 4.25 2.00 -5.85
CA ARG A 83 5.39 1.07 -5.81
C ARG A 83 5.00 -0.27 -5.21
N ALA A 84 4.18 -0.28 -4.15
CA ALA A 84 3.64 -1.51 -3.59
C ALA A 84 2.82 -2.28 -4.63
N MET A 85 1.94 -1.60 -5.38
CA MET A 85 1.16 -2.24 -6.45
C MET A 85 2.05 -2.84 -7.55
N ASP A 86 3.12 -2.14 -7.93
CA ASP A 86 4.08 -2.61 -8.92
C ASP A 86 4.85 -3.87 -8.45
N ARG A 87 5.20 -3.92 -7.16
CA ARG A 87 5.79 -5.13 -6.54
C ARG A 87 4.81 -6.29 -6.55
N LEU A 88 3.54 -6.07 -6.20
CA LEU A 88 2.50 -7.10 -6.24
C LEU A 88 2.28 -7.63 -7.65
N LYS A 89 2.28 -6.74 -8.65
CA LYS A 89 2.22 -7.12 -10.07
C LYS A 89 3.33 -8.10 -10.42
N HIS A 90 4.58 -7.81 -10.04
CA HIS A 90 5.70 -8.71 -10.31
C HIS A 90 5.65 -10.03 -9.54
N LEU A 91 5.02 -10.04 -8.37
CA LEU A 91 4.81 -11.26 -7.59
C LEU A 91 3.75 -12.20 -8.18
N VAL A 92 2.75 -11.64 -8.88
CA VAL A 92 1.71 -12.42 -9.56
C VAL A 92 2.14 -12.83 -10.97
N ALA A 93 2.97 -12.03 -11.64
CA ALA A 93 3.37 -12.23 -13.01
C ALA A 93 4.18 -13.51 -13.23
N SER A 94 3.84 -14.27 -14.28
CA SER A 94 4.68 -15.38 -14.73
C SER A 94 6.02 -14.87 -15.32
N PRO A 95 7.12 -15.63 -15.22
CA PRO A 95 8.41 -15.26 -15.80
C PRO A 95 8.32 -14.91 -17.30
N GLY A 96 9.01 -13.84 -17.72
CA GLY A 96 9.04 -13.38 -19.12
C GLY A 96 7.76 -12.67 -19.60
N MET A 97 6.79 -12.44 -18.72
CA MET A 97 5.58 -11.71 -19.06
C MET A 97 5.86 -10.22 -19.33
N THR A 98 5.20 -9.64 -20.32
CA THR A 98 5.28 -8.20 -20.60
C THR A 98 4.56 -7.40 -19.51
N ASP A 99 4.99 -6.16 -19.29
CA ASP A 99 4.44 -5.30 -18.24
C ASP A 99 2.90 -5.15 -18.32
N LYS A 100 2.37 -4.88 -19.52
CA LYS A 100 0.93 -4.79 -19.77
C LYS A 100 0.17 -6.07 -19.38
N LYS A 101 0.73 -7.24 -19.70
CA LYS A 101 0.12 -8.53 -19.35
C LYS A 101 0.21 -8.80 -17.85
N ALA A 102 1.30 -8.40 -17.21
CA ALA A 102 1.49 -8.54 -15.76
C ALA A 102 0.45 -7.73 -14.98
N TRP A 103 0.18 -6.49 -15.40
CA TRP A 103 -0.90 -5.68 -14.84
C TRP A 103 -2.28 -6.33 -15.03
N LEU A 104 -2.56 -6.85 -16.22
CA LEU A 104 -3.81 -7.57 -16.48
C LEU A 104 -3.93 -8.81 -15.57
N GLN A 105 -2.86 -9.57 -15.40
CA GLN A 105 -2.85 -10.76 -14.56
C GLN A 105 -3.09 -10.41 -13.08
N LEU A 106 -2.45 -9.36 -12.56
CA LEU A 106 -2.73 -8.86 -11.20
C LEU A 106 -4.21 -8.52 -11.03
N ARG A 107 -4.78 -7.75 -11.96
CA ARG A 107 -6.19 -7.35 -11.93
C ARG A 107 -7.14 -8.55 -11.95
N GLN A 108 -6.88 -9.52 -12.82
CA GLN A 108 -7.68 -10.74 -12.91
C GLN A 108 -7.55 -11.61 -11.66
N ALA A 109 -6.32 -11.81 -11.16
CA ALA A 109 -6.08 -12.65 -9.99
C ALA A 109 -6.79 -12.13 -8.74
N LEU A 110 -6.87 -10.81 -8.58
CA LEU A 110 -7.39 -10.16 -7.38
C LEU A 110 -8.78 -9.51 -7.56
N GLN A 111 -9.44 -9.74 -8.70
CA GLN A 111 -10.75 -9.16 -9.04
C GLN A 111 -10.76 -7.61 -8.93
N ILE A 112 -9.87 -6.94 -9.67
CA ILE A 112 -9.69 -5.48 -9.64
C ILE A 112 -10.01 -4.89 -11.00
N ASP A 113 -10.87 -3.88 -11.03
CA ASP A 113 -11.10 -3.09 -12.23
C ASP A 113 -9.87 -2.23 -12.59
N GLU A 114 -9.72 -1.90 -13.87
CA GLU A 114 -8.60 -1.10 -14.34
C GLU A 114 -8.60 0.31 -13.73
N ASP A 115 -9.75 0.98 -13.67
CA ASP A 115 -9.82 2.35 -13.18
C ASP A 115 -9.60 2.42 -11.67
N TYR A 116 -9.96 1.36 -10.95
CA TYR A 116 -9.68 1.26 -9.51
C TYR A 116 -8.18 1.31 -9.23
N LEU A 117 -7.40 0.54 -10.00
CA LEU A 117 -5.94 0.49 -9.89
C LEU A 117 -5.27 1.73 -10.46
N LYS A 118 -5.76 2.25 -11.61
CA LYS A 118 -5.23 3.46 -12.23
C LYS A 118 -5.33 4.68 -11.32
N TYR A 119 -6.38 4.77 -10.51
CA TYR A 119 -6.51 5.81 -9.48
C TYR A 119 -5.27 5.84 -8.56
N ILE A 120 -4.73 4.69 -8.16
CA ILE A 120 -3.52 4.65 -7.33
C ILE A 120 -2.29 5.10 -8.14
N THR A 121 -2.12 4.56 -9.35
CA THR A 121 -0.87 4.73 -10.11
C THR A 121 -0.73 6.10 -10.74
N ASP A 122 -1.82 6.73 -11.17
CA ASP A 122 -1.78 7.98 -11.93
C ASP A 122 -1.32 9.16 -11.04
N TYR A 123 -1.72 9.20 -9.76
CA TYR A 123 -1.23 10.21 -8.79
C TYR A 123 0.25 10.06 -8.43
N SER A 124 0.86 8.89 -8.68
CA SER A 124 2.30 8.69 -8.46
C SER A 124 3.16 9.25 -9.60
N ALA A 125 2.60 9.50 -10.78
CA ALA A 125 3.35 9.73 -12.01
C ALA A 125 4.28 10.94 -11.97
N ASN A 126 3.80 12.10 -11.51
CA ASN A 126 4.64 13.30 -11.39
C ASN A 126 5.57 13.24 -10.16
N PRO A 127 5.07 12.90 -8.95
CA PRO A 127 5.91 12.84 -7.75
C PRO A 127 7.09 11.88 -7.87
N ARG A 128 6.91 10.70 -8.49
CA ARG A 128 8.01 9.73 -8.70
C ARG A 128 9.10 10.23 -9.64
N HIS A 129 8.84 11.29 -10.41
CA HIS A 129 9.81 11.96 -11.27
C HIS A 129 10.35 13.27 -10.64
N GLY A 130 10.29 13.39 -9.32
CA GLY A 130 10.87 14.52 -8.58
C GLY A 130 10.08 15.82 -8.74
N LYS A 131 8.81 15.74 -9.16
CA LYS A 131 7.90 16.88 -9.30
C LYS A 131 6.76 16.76 -8.29
N PRO A 132 7.03 16.94 -6.97
CA PRO A 132 5.98 16.88 -5.96
C PRO A 132 5.02 18.05 -6.16
N GLY A 133 3.78 17.76 -6.55
CA GLY A 133 2.68 18.71 -6.52
C GLY A 133 1.94 18.61 -5.19
N HIS A 134 1.11 19.61 -4.89
CA HIS A 134 0.14 19.48 -3.81
C HIS A 134 -0.90 18.40 -4.20
N ILE A 135 -1.08 17.41 -3.34
CA ILE A 135 -2.12 16.38 -3.48
C ILE A 135 -3.03 16.52 -2.27
N PRO A 136 -4.35 16.69 -2.47
CA PRO A 136 -5.29 16.82 -1.36
C PRO A 136 -5.23 15.61 -0.42
N GLY A 137 -5.36 15.85 0.89
CA GLY A 137 -5.32 14.78 1.90
C GLY A 137 -6.37 13.68 1.64
N THR A 138 -7.57 14.08 1.18
CA THR A 138 -8.64 13.15 0.80
C THR A 138 -8.23 12.17 -0.30
N VAL A 139 -7.44 12.64 -1.27
CA VAL A 139 -6.88 11.81 -2.35
C VAL A 139 -5.83 10.86 -1.80
N THR A 140 -4.92 11.34 -0.94
CA THR A 140 -3.90 10.46 -0.33
C THR A 140 -4.52 9.38 0.56
N THR A 141 -5.59 9.71 1.30
CA THR A 141 -6.36 8.75 2.10
C THR A 141 -7.02 7.71 1.21
N GLU A 142 -7.68 8.12 0.12
CA GLU A 142 -8.32 7.17 -0.80
C GLU A 142 -7.31 6.25 -1.50
N ILE A 143 -6.17 6.79 -1.96
CA ILE A 143 -5.08 5.99 -2.53
C ILE A 143 -4.61 4.93 -1.53
N THR A 144 -4.35 5.33 -0.29
CA THR A 144 -3.88 4.43 0.78
C THR A 144 -4.92 3.35 1.07
N ARG A 145 -6.20 3.74 1.21
CA ARG A 145 -7.32 2.83 1.44
C ARG A 145 -7.44 1.77 0.33
N ARG A 146 -7.39 2.20 -0.94
CA ARG A 146 -7.46 1.27 -2.09
C ARG A 146 -6.27 0.31 -2.12
N ALA A 147 -5.07 0.81 -1.89
CA ALA A 147 -3.87 0.00 -1.84
C ALA A 147 -3.91 -1.03 -0.69
N TRP A 148 -4.48 -0.66 0.46
CA TRP A 148 -4.70 -1.56 1.60
C TRP A 148 -5.63 -2.72 1.25
N ILE A 149 -6.75 -2.42 0.58
CA ILE A 149 -7.71 -3.44 0.13
C ILE A 149 -7.05 -4.40 -0.87
N ILE A 150 -6.25 -3.88 -1.81
CA ILE A 150 -5.54 -4.71 -2.79
C ILE A 150 -4.51 -5.62 -2.10
N MET A 151 -3.75 -5.11 -1.13
CA MET A 151 -2.82 -5.93 -0.34
C MET A 151 -3.54 -7.02 0.46
N ASN A 152 -4.68 -6.69 1.08
CA ASN A 152 -5.52 -7.69 1.76
C ASN A 152 -5.98 -8.80 0.80
N ARG A 153 -6.44 -8.44 -0.41
CA ARG A 153 -6.78 -9.43 -1.45
C ARG A 153 -5.59 -10.26 -1.88
N TYR A 154 -4.42 -9.65 -1.99
CA TYR A 154 -3.19 -10.40 -2.29
C TYR A 154 -2.85 -11.41 -1.19
N PHE A 155 -3.07 -11.07 0.08
CA PHE A 155 -2.90 -12.04 1.18
C PHE A 155 -3.91 -13.19 1.11
N GLU A 156 -5.17 -12.93 0.76
CA GLU A 156 -6.15 -14.00 0.51
C GLU A 156 -5.76 -14.88 -0.68
N TYR A 157 -5.23 -14.28 -1.75
CA TYR A 157 -4.68 -14.99 -2.90
C TYR A 157 -3.52 -15.92 -2.49
N LEU A 158 -2.59 -15.45 -1.64
CA LEU A 158 -1.51 -16.26 -1.10
C LEU A 158 -2.02 -17.42 -0.23
N LYS A 159 -2.97 -17.15 0.68
CA LYS A 159 -3.56 -18.18 1.56
C LYS A 159 -4.24 -19.29 0.76
N ARG A 160 -4.84 -18.95 -0.39
CA ARG A 160 -5.47 -19.89 -1.31
C ARG A 160 -4.50 -20.59 -2.26
N GLY A 161 -3.19 -20.44 -2.04
CA GLY A 161 -2.17 -21.11 -2.86
C GLY A 161 -1.95 -20.47 -4.22
N ASN A 162 -2.06 -19.14 -4.31
CA ASN A 162 -1.87 -18.36 -5.54
C ASN A 162 -2.92 -18.63 -6.62
N VAL A 163 -4.16 -18.91 -6.20
CA VAL A 163 -5.30 -19.15 -7.09
C VAL A 163 -6.14 -17.88 -7.20
N VAL A 164 -6.63 -17.60 -8.43
CA VAL A 164 -7.52 -16.47 -8.72
C VAL A 164 -8.68 -16.40 -7.71
N LEU A 165 -8.93 -15.21 -7.18
CA LEU A 165 -10.01 -15.00 -6.20
C LEU A 165 -11.39 -15.20 -6.86
N ASP A 166 -12.26 -15.93 -6.16
CA ASP A 166 -13.62 -16.21 -6.60
C ASP A 166 -14.46 -14.91 -6.58
N PRO A 167 -15.08 -14.50 -7.71
CA PRO A 167 -15.92 -13.31 -7.78
C PRO A 167 -17.13 -13.30 -6.82
N SER A 168 -17.61 -14.48 -6.39
CA SER A 168 -18.72 -14.58 -5.45
C SER A 168 -18.33 -14.19 -4.02
N GLU A 169 -17.07 -14.43 -3.65
CA GLU A 169 -16.49 -14.06 -2.35
C GLU A 169 -15.76 -12.70 -2.42
N PHE A 170 -15.14 -12.41 -3.56
CA PHE A 170 -14.36 -11.20 -3.84
C PHE A 170 -14.93 -10.48 -5.06
N PRO A 171 -16.04 -9.72 -4.89
CA PRO A 171 -16.63 -8.98 -6.00
C PRO A 171 -15.61 -8.00 -6.61
N LEU A 172 -15.80 -7.66 -7.89
CA LEU A 172 -14.90 -6.74 -8.60
C LEU A 172 -14.75 -5.41 -7.83
N LEU A 173 -13.52 -4.99 -7.53
CA LEU A 173 -13.27 -3.65 -7.01
C LEU A 173 -13.44 -2.65 -8.15
N THR A 174 -14.41 -1.75 -8.03
CA THR A 174 -14.68 -0.70 -9.02
C THR A 174 -14.43 0.69 -8.44
N SER A 175 -14.05 1.65 -9.27
CA SER A 175 -14.14 3.06 -8.89
C SER A 175 -15.61 3.42 -8.72
N LEU A 176 -16.01 3.87 -7.53
CA LEU A 176 -17.28 4.54 -7.30
C LEU A 176 -17.30 5.91 -8.01
#